data_AF-A0A1J3DWY1-F1
#
_entry.id   AF-A0A1J3DWY1-F1
#
_cell.length_a   1.000
_cell.length_b   1.000
_cell.length_c   1.000
_cell.angle_alpha   90.00
_cell.angle_beta   90.00
_cell.angle_gamma   90.00
#
_symmetry.space_group_name_H-M   'P 1'
#
loop_
_entity.id
_entity.type
_entity.pdbx_description
1 polymer ?
#
loop_
_entity_poly.entity_id
_entity_poly.type
_entity_poly.pdbx_seq_one_letter_code
_entity_poly.pdbx_strand_id
1 'polypeptide(L)'
;PNPWATIDLEKLVNGTREEIFHIPTSNSLQICLVKTGTTTPMISALEIRPLGNNSYITKSGSLSLYFRVYLTQSEKYIRYKNDVYDRQWLAYFQDEWTQISTTSDVGNSNFFDPPKAALATAAIPTNASEPLTIKWNNLENPDDQYYLYRHFAEIQDLRANETREFNMVWNEELMTTEPVIPDKLKITTMLSLSPRTCPRGECKFQLIRTSKSTLPPLLNAFEVFTVIQFPQSETNETEVAAMRNIESTYVLSRINWQGDPCFPQQLRWDALNCSNTDMSLPPRIISLNLSSSRLAGTIAAAIQNL
;
A
#
# COMPACT_ATOMS: atom_id res chain seq x y z
N PRO A 1 13.45 14.44 2.99
CA PRO A 1 12.21 13.90 3.57
C PRO A 1 11.93 12.53 2.96
N ASN A 2 11.17 11.71 3.68
CA ASN A 2 10.60 10.46 3.19
C ASN A 2 9.17 10.81 2.72
N PRO A 3 8.99 11.28 1.46
CA PRO A 3 7.69 11.76 1.02
C PRO A 3 6.74 10.57 0.90
N TRP A 4 5.52 10.70 1.42
CA TRP A 4 4.46 9.70 1.20
C TRP A 4 3.71 10.01 -0.09
N ALA A 5 3.06 11.17 -0.18
CA ALA A 5 2.30 11.57 -1.34
C ALA A 5 2.33 13.09 -1.52
N THR A 6 2.18 13.54 -2.76
CA THR A 6 1.96 14.95 -3.11
C THR A 6 0.48 15.14 -3.34
N ILE A 7 -0.17 15.95 -2.50
CA ILE A 7 -1.60 16.25 -2.67
C ILE A 7 -1.74 17.47 -3.57
N ASP A 8 -2.28 17.24 -4.76
CA ASP A 8 -2.57 18.26 -5.77
C ASP A 8 -4.08 18.34 -6.01
N LEU A 9 -4.73 19.28 -5.31
CA LEU A 9 -6.17 19.52 -5.43
C LEU A 9 -6.54 20.28 -6.72
N GLU A 10 -5.58 20.83 -7.46
CA GLU A 10 -5.84 21.42 -8.79
C GLU A 10 -6.05 20.30 -9.82
N LYS A 11 -5.28 19.21 -9.70
CA LYS A 11 -5.48 17.99 -10.50
C LYS A 11 -6.67 17.15 -10.01
N LEU A 12 -6.84 17.02 -8.68
CA LEU A 12 -7.83 16.12 -8.05
C LEU A 12 -8.83 16.91 -7.20
N VAL A 13 -9.73 17.62 -7.88
CA VAL A 13 -10.66 18.60 -7.30
C VAL A 13 -11.61 18.03 -6.24
N ASN A 14 -11.98 16.75 -6.33
CA ASN A 14 -12.90 16.10 -5.38
C ASN A 14 -12.17 15.47 -4.17
N GLY A 15 -10.89 15.80 -3.99
CA GLY A 15 -10.05 15.23 -2.96
C GLY A 15 -9.30 13.99 -3.42
N THR A 16 -8.26 13.65 -2.66
CA THR A 16 -7.37 12.54 -2.92
C THR A 16 -7.41 11.58 -1.74
N ARG A 17 -7.51 10.28 -2.02
CA ARG A 17 -7.35 9.23 -1.01
C ARG A 17 -6.05 8.51 -1.30
N GLU A 18 -5.12 8.59 -0.35
CA GLU A 18 -3.87 7.86 -0.36
C GLU A 18 -3.96 6.68 0.62
N GLU A 19 -3.44 5.52 0.22
CA GLU A 19 -3.40 4.33 1.06
C GLU A 19 -2.02 3.69 0.98
N ILE A 20 -1.45 3.39 2.14
CA ILE A 20 -0.15 2.74 2.27
C ILE A 20 -0.26 1.55 3.22
N PHE A 21 0.45 0.47 2.91
CA PHE A 21 0.80 -0.57 3.87
C PHE A 21 2.25 -0.41 4.28
N HIS A 22 2.44 -0.12 5.57
CA HIS A 22 3.72 0.17 6.17
C HIS A 22 3.95 -0.75 7.36
N ILE A 23 5.16 -1.32 7.46
CA ILE A 23 5.61 -2.06 8.62
C ILE A 23 6.39 -1.06 9.49
N PRO A 24 5.84 -0.61 10.64
CA PRO A 24 6.50 0.39 11.47
C PRO A 24 7.79 -0.18 12.07
N THR A 25 8.82 0.67 12.15
CA THR A 25 10.12 0.35 12.76
C THR A 25 10.23 0.86 14.21
N SER A 26 9.25 1.64 14.67
CA SER A 26 9.15 2.22 16.01
C SER A 26 7.73 2.05 16.55
N ASN A 27 7.57 2.20 17.87
CA ASN A 27 6.26 2.26 18.52
C ASN A 27 5.53 3.61 18.33
N SER A 28 6.19 4.59 17.70
CA SER A 28 5.63 5.88 17.33
C SER A 28 5.49 5.97 15.81
N LEU A 29 4.34 6.46 15.34
CA LEU A 29 4.13 6.81 13.94
C LEU A 29 3.84 8.31 13.84
N GLN A 30 4.63 9.02 13.04
CA GLN A 30 4.46 10.45 12.81
C GLN A 30 4.09 10.70 11.35
N ILE A 31 2.94 11.35 11.14
CA ILE A 31 2.47 11.74 9.81
C ILE A 31 2.51 13.26 9.73
N CYS A 32 3.40 13.76 8.88
CA CYS A 32 3.71 15.17 8.79
C CYS A 32 3.16 15.77 7.50
N LEU A 33 2.59 16.98 7.62
CA LEU A 33 2.19 17.79 6.48
C LEU A 33 3.27 18.81 6.16
N VAL A 34 3.93 18.63 5.02
CA VAL A 34 5.00 19.53 4.58
C VAL A 34 4.44 20.54 3.58
N LYS A 35 4.53 21.83 3.93
CA LYS A 35 4.14 22.91 3.01
C LYS A 35 5.22 23.09 1.94
N THR A 36 4.89 22.79 0.69
CA THR A 36 5.78 22.92 -0.48
C THR A 36 5.44 24.10 -1.40
N GLY A 37 4.30 24.75 -1.18
CA GLY A 37 3.82 25.88 -1.99
C GLY A 37 3.25 27.01 -1.13
N THR A 38 2.45 27.88 -1.75
CA THR A 38 1.81 29.01 -1.06
C THR A 38 0.62 28.57 -0.21
N THR A 39 -0.04 27.48 -0.59
CA THR A 39 -1.22 26.91 0.08
C THR A 39 -0.86 26.19 1.39
N THR A 40 -1.84 26.03 2.26
CA THR A 40 -1.68 25.32 3.53
C THR A 40 -2.06 23.85 3.34
N PRO A 41 -1.18 22.88 3.65
CA PRO A 41 -1.53 21.47 3.54
C PRO A 41 -2.60 21.10 4.57
N MET A 42 -3.53 20.21 4.21
CA MET A 42 -4.60 19.73 5.09
C MET A 42 -4.86 18.24 4.91
N ILE A 43 -5.29 17.58 5.98
CA ILE A 43 -5.83 16.22 5.99
C ILE A 43 -7.24 16.32 6.56
N SER A 44 -8.24 15.82 5.83
CA SER A 44 -9.62 15.76 6.31
C SER A 44 -9.88 14.53 7.20
N ALA A 45 -9.24 13.41 6.89
CA ALA A 45 -9.33 12.17 7.66
C ALA A 45 -8.00 11.41 7.62
N LEU A 46 -7.61 10.87 8.77
CA LEU A 46 -6.50 9.94 8.90
C LEU A 46 -7.04 8.65 9.53
N GLU A 47 -6.91 7.53 8.82
CA GLU A 47 -7.38 6.23 9.28
C GLU A 47 -6.19 5.27 9.41
N ILE A 48 -6.04 4.66 10.58
CA ILE A 48 -5.00 3.67 10.86
C ILE A 48 -5.69 2.34 11.15
N ARG A 49 -5.45 1.34 10.31
CA ARG A 49 -6.07 0.01 10.40
C ARG A 49 -4.97 -1.04 10.63
N PRO A 50 -4.95 -1.74 11.79
CA PRO A 50 -4.02 -2.84 11.97
C PRO A 50 -4.39 -4.01 11.06
N LEU A 51 -3.39 -4.62 10.44
CA LEU A 51 -3.54 -5.80 9.60
C LEU A 51 -2.99 -7.05 10.29
N GLY A 52 -3.45 -8.22 9.86
CA GLY A 52 -2.92 -9.49 10.33
C GLY A 52 -1.43 -9.65 10.00
N ASN A 53 -0.69 -10.32 10.89
CA ASN A 53 0.70 -10.70 10.64
C ASN A 53 0.81 -11.47 9.32
N ASN A 54 1.91 -11.26 8.60
CA ASN A 54 2.21 -11.86 7.29
C ASN A 54 1.36 -11.38 6.10
N SER A 55 0.52 -10.36 6.28
CA SER A 55 -0.14 -9.67 5.17
C SER A 55 0.77 -8.58 4.59
N TYR A 56 0.73 -8.43 3.26
CA TYR A 56 1.39 -7.33 2.52
C TYR A 56 2.89 -7.10 2.84
N ILE A 57 3.65 -8.17 3.09
CA ILE A 57 5.10 -8.07 3.33
C ILE A 57 5.84 -7.69 2.05
N THR A 58 6.68 -6.67 2.14
CA THR A 58 7.59 -6.21 1.08
C THR A 58 9.02 -6.68 1.31
N LYS A 59 9.80 -6.81 0.23
CA LYS A 59 11.26 -6.98 0.34
C LYS A 59 11.97 -5.73 0.86
N SER A 60 11.48 -4.56 0.46
CA SER A 60 11.98 -3.25 0.86
C SER A 60 10.89 -2.20 0.68
N GLY A 61 10.97 -1.12 1.44
CA GLY A 61 9.99 -0.04 1.38
C GLY A 61 8.61 -0.46 1.85
N SER A 62 7.62 0.38 1.55
CA SER A 62 6.21 0.17 1.85
C SER A 62 5.40 0.01 0.56
N LEU A 63 4.16 -0.47 0.65
CA LEU A 63 3.27 -0.56 -0.50
C LEU A 63 2.37 0.66 -0.56
N SER A 64 2.40 1.41 -1.65
CA SER A 64 1.41 2.43 -1.96
C SER A 64 0.34 1.83 -2.88
N LEU A 65 -0.94 2.04 -2.58
CA LEU A 65 -2.03 1.50 -3.40
C LEU A 65 -2.05 2.20 -4.77
N TYR A 66 -1.91 1.43 -5.84
CA TYR A 66 -2.13 1.94 -7.19
C TYR A 66 -3.59 1.71 -7.63
N PHE A 67 -4.10 0.49 -7.52
CA PHE A 67 -5.54 0.23 -7.52
C PHE A 67 -5.89 -1.07 -6.80
N ARG A 68 -7.14 -1.16 -6.32
CA ARG A 68 -7.75 -2.38 -5.77
C ARG A 68 -9.14 -2.53 -6.36
N VAL A 69 -9.34 -3.60 -7.11
CA VAL A 69 -10.57 -3.85 -7.84
C VAL A 69 -11.12 -5.24 -7.56
N TYR A 70 -12.44 -5.36 -7.62
CA TYR A 70 -13.11 -6.64 -7.73
C TYR A 70 -13.93 -6.65 -9.02
N LEU A 71 -13.95 -7.80 -9.68
CA LEU A 71 -14.40 -7.87 -11.06
C LEU A 71 -15.90 -8.08 -11.11
N THR A 72 -16.62 -6.99 -11.40
CA THR A 72 -18.08 -6.95 -11.46
C THR A 72 -18.57 -5.79 -12.33
N GLN A 73 -19.73 -5.98 -12.96
CA GLN A 73 -20.52 -4.96 -13.65
C GLN A 73 -21.31 -4.03 -12.72
N SER A 74 -21.28 -4.27 -11.40
CA SER A 74 -21.86 -3.35 -10.41
C SER A 74 -21.12 -2.01 -10.42
N GLU A 75 -21.76 -0.93 -9.97
CA GLU A 75 -21.12 0.38 -9.76
C GLU A 75 -20.76 0.64 -8.28
N LYS A 76 -21.18 -0.27 -7.40
CA LYS A 76 -20.93 -0.15 -5.96
C LYS A 76 -19.48 -0.48 -5.63
N TYR A 77 -18.88 0.23 -4.68
CA TYR A 77 -17.64 -0.20 -4.06
C TYR A 77 -17.94 -1.07 -2.82
N ILE A 78 -16.97 -1.88 -2.41
CA ILE A 78 -17.02 -2.63 -1.14
C ILE A 78 -16.07 -1.96 -0.15
N ARG A 79 -16.53 -1.81 1.09
CA ARG A 79 -15.76 -1.26 2.23
C ARG A 79 -16.32 -1.87 3.53
N TYR A 80 -15.94 -1.36 4.70
CA TYR A 80 -16.58 -1.71 5.96
C TYR A 80 -18.12 -1.62 5.88
N LYS A 81 -18.88 -2.59 6.39
CA LYS A 81 -18.48 -3.73 7.23
C LYS A 81 -18.15 -5.03 6.47
N ASN A 82 -18.13 -5.00 5.14
CA ASN A 82 -17.92 -6.20 4.34
C ASN A 82 -16.44 -6.57 4.24
N ASP A 83 -15.54 -5.59 4.34
CA ASP A 83 -14.09 -5.78 4.47
C ASP A 83 -13.67 -5.47 5.91
N VAL A 84 -13.06 -6.44 6.59
CA VAL A 84 -12.67 -6.32 8.02
C VAL A 84 -11.54 -5.32 8.24
N TYR A 85 -10.72 -5.06 7.23
CA TYR A 85 -9.63 -4.10 7.25
C TYR A 85 -10.05 -2.73 6.71
N ASP A 86 -11.34 -2.53 6.42
CA ASP A 86 -11.91 -1.31 5.86
C ASP A 86 -11.23 -0.86 4.54
N ARG A 87 -10.69 -1.82 3.77
CA ARG A 87 -10.15 -1.56 2.44
C ARG A 87 -11.29 -1.25 1.48
N GLN A 88 -11.06 -0.27 0.61
CA GLN A 88 -11.99 0.07 -0.44
C GLN A 88 -11.67 -0.75 -1.71
N TRP A 89 -12.64 -1.57 -2.14
CA TRP A 89 -12.58 -2.31 -3.39
C TRP A 89 -13.47 -1.65 -4.42
N LEU A 90 -12.89 -1.20 -5.52
CA LEU A 90 -13.64 -0.58 -6.62
C LEU A 90 -14.18 -1.66 -7.57
N ALA A 91 -15.41 -1.49 -8.02
CA ALA A 91 -15.93 -2.33 -9.08
C ALA A 91 -15.19 -2.01 -10.39
N TYR A 92 -14.82 -3.05 -11.12
CA TYR A 92 -14.17 -2.90 -12.42
C TYR A 92 -14.62 -4.00 -13.38
N PHE A 93 -14.91 -3.62 -14.61
CA PHE A 93 -15.30 -4.54 -15.67
C PHE A 93 -14.95 -3.98 -17.05
N GLN A 94 -14.77 -4.87 -18.03
CA GLN A 94 -14.52 -4.51 -19.43
C GLN A 94 -15.58 -5.17 -20.32
N ASP A 95 -15.84 -4.58 -21.48
CA ASP A 95 -16.87 -5.04 -22.43
C ASP A 95 -16.52 -6.41 -23.04
N GLU A 96 -15.23 -6.73 -23.15
CA GLU A 96 -14.74 -8.01 -23.66
C GLU A 96 -14.90 -9.17 -22.66
N TRP A 97 -15.43 -8.90 -21.47
CA TRP A 97 -15.60 -9.89 -20.40
C TRP A 97 -17.07 -10.25 -20.20
N THR A 98 -17.29 -11.45 -19.67
CA THR A 98 -18.58 -11.93 -19.19
C THR A 98 -18.50 -12.10 -17.68
N GLN A 99 -19.47 -11.53 -16.95
CA GLN A 99 -19.51 -11.67 -15.50
C GLN A 99 -20.14 -13.02 -15.16
N ILE A 100 -19.47 -13.78 -14.31
CA ILE A 100 -20.04 -14.94 -13.63
C ILE A 100 -20.23 -14.60 -12.14
N SER A 101 -21.23 -15.23 -11.52
CA SER A 101 -21.54 -15.00 -10.11
C SER A 101 -22.04 -16.27 -9.44
N THR A 102 -21.93 -16.31 -8.11
CA THR A 102 -22.48 -17.38 -7.27
C THR A 102 -23.21 -16.81 -6.07
N THR A 103 -24.19 -17.57 -5.56
CA THR A 103 -24.87 -17.29 -4.28
C THR A 103 -24.31 -18.15 -3.14
N SER A 104 -23.45 -19.11 -3.46
CA SER A 104 -22.77 -19.96 -2.49
C SER A 104 -21.71 -19.18 -1.71
N ASP A 105 -21.47 -19.61 -0.46
CA ASP A 105 -20.42 -19.01 0.35
C ASP A 105 -19.04 -19.35 -0.23
N VAL A 106 -18.24 -18.32 -0.53
CA VAL A 106 -16.85 -18.48 -0.96
C VAL A 106 -15.96 -18.26 0.25
N GLY A 107 -15.20 -19.28 0.63
CA GLY A 107 -14.23 -19.20 1.73
C GLY A 107 -13.16 -18.16 1.41
N ASN A 108 -13.04 -17.15 2.25
CA ASN A 108 -12.10 -16.03 2.09
C ASN A 108 -10.92 -16.05 3.08
N SER A 109 -10.83 -17.10 3.91
CA SER A 109 -9.82 -17.22 4.95
C SER A 109 -8.42 -17.43 4.36
N ASN A 110 -7.66 -16.35 4.25
CA ASN A 110 -6.21 -16.33 4.03
C ASN A 110 -5.59 -15.10 4.72
N PHE A 111 -4.28 -14.86 4.56
CA PHE A 111 -3.59 -13.73 5.19
C PHE A 111 -4.13 -12.35 4.78
N PHE A 112 -4.82 -12.24 3.64
CA PHE A 112 -5.32 -10.98 3.09
C PHE A 112 -6.82 -10.77 3.35
N ASP A 113 -7.57 -11.82 3.67
CA ASP A 113 -9.01 -11.79 4.01
C ASP A 113 -9.85 -10.87 3.08
N PRO A 114 -9.81 -11.06 1.75
CA PRO A 114 -10.63 -10.25 0.83
C PRO A 114 -12.12 -10.45 1.14
N PRO A 115 -12.97 -9.43 0.92
CA PRO A 115 -14.36 -9.49 1.31
C PRO A 115 -15.09 -10.54 0.45
N LYS A 116 -15.94 -11.36 1.06
CA LYS A 116 -16.70 -12.41 0.35
C LYS A 116 -17.47 -11.88 -0.86
N ALA A 117 -18.00 -10.66 -0.77
CA ALA A 117 -18.69 -9.99 -1.88
C ALA A 117 -17.78 -9.76 -3.11
N ALA A 118 -16.47 -9.56 -2.93
CA ALA A 118 -15.52 -9.45 -4.03
C ALA A 118 -15.19 -10.82 -4.66
N LEU A 119 -15.42 -11.91 -3.92
CA LEU A 119 -15.16 -13.27 -4.39
C LEU A 119 -16.40 -13.93 -5.02
N ALA A 120 -17.60 -13.42 -4.73
CA ALA A 120 -18.86 -13.93 -5.26
C ALA A 120 -19.05 -13.69 -6.76
N THR A 121 -18.26 -12.78 -7.36
CA THR A 121 -18.23 -12.52 -8.79
C THR A 121 -16.83 -12.75 -9.36
N ALA A 122 -16.77 -13.01 -10.66
CA ALA A 122 -15.53 -13.04 -11.41
C ALA A 122 -15.75 -12.60 -12.85
N ALA A 123 -14.70 -12.09 -13.48
CA ALA A 123 -14.66 -11.90 -14.93
C ALA A 123 -14.08 -13.14 -15.60
N ILE A 124 -14.65 -13.49 -16.75
CA ILE A 124 -14.08 -14.40 -17.74
C ILE A 124 -14.05 -13.71 -19.11
N PRO A 125 -13.11 -14.02 -20.01
CA PRO A 125 -13.17 -13.61 -21.41
C PRO A 125 -14.48 -14.04 -22.06
N THR A 126 -15.16 -13.14 -22.76
CA THR A 126 -16.37 -13.45 -23.54
C THR A 126 -16.04 -14.41 -24.69
N ASN A 127 -14.90 -14.21 -25.34
CA ASN A 127 -14.32 -15.19 -26.25
C ASN A 127 -13.43 -16.15 -25.45
N ALA A 128 -13.85 -17.41 -25.32
CA ALA A 128 -13.17 -18.39 -24.48
C ALA A 128 -11.76 -18.82 -24.95
N SER A 129 -11.35 -18.40 -26.15
CA SER A 129 -10.00 -18.59 -26.68
C SER A 129 -9.06 -17.42 -26.40
N GLU A 130 -9.61 -16.25 -26.01
CA GLU A 130 -8.84 -15.06 -25.72
C GLU A 130 -8.35 -15.01 -24.27
N PRO A 131 -7.24 -14.32 -23.99
CA PRO A 131 -6.76 -14.12 -22.64
C PRO A 131 -7.57 -13.06 -21.89
N LEU A 132 -7.75 -13.24 -20.57
CA LEU A 132 -8.25 -12.16 -19.72
C LEU A 132 -7.10 -11.16 -19.52
N THR A 133 -7.27 -9.92 -19.96
CA THR A 133 -6.18 -8.94 -20.02
C THR A 133 -6.52 -7.68 -19.23
N ILE A 134 -5.66 -7.31 -18.29
CA ILE A 134 -5.73 -6.05 -17.53
C ILE A 134 -4.49 -5.22 -17.86
N LYS A 135 -4.70 -3.95 -18.22
CA LYS A 135 -3.63 -3.00 -18.54
C LYS A 135 -3.72 -1.77 -17.65
N TRP A 136 -2.57 -1.23 -17.28
CA TRP A 136 -2.44 0.03 -16.57
C TRP A 136 -1.14 0.72 -16.96
N ASN A 137 -1.01 2.02 -16.69
CA ASN A 137 0.22 2.74 -16.99
C ASN A 137 0.53 3.84 -15.97
N ASN A 138 1.82 4.15 -15.83
CA ASN A 138 2.28 5.33 -15.11
C ASN A 138 3.34 6.04 -15.94
N LEU A 139 2.89 7.00 -16.75
CA LEU A 139 3.78 7.77 -17.64
C LEU A 139 4.58 8.84 -16.87
N GLU A 140 4.07 9.30 -15.72
CA GLU A 140 4.79 10.25 -14.86
C GLU A 140 5.95 9.55 -14.13
N ASN A 141 5.78 8.27 -13.76
CA ASN A 141 6.79 7.47 -13.07
C ASN A 141 6.96 6.09 -13.73
N PRO A 142 7.64 6.02 -14.90
CA PRO A 142 7.77 4.79 -15.68
C PRO A 142 8.65 3.72 -14.99
N ASP A 143 9.50 4.13 -14.05
CA ASP A 143 10.39 3.25 -13.29
C ASP A 143 9.74 2.67 -12.03
N ASP A 144 8.44 2.93 -11.83
CA ASP A 144 7.69 2.40 -10.69
C ASP A 144 7.76 0.87 -10.64
N GLN A 145 8.00 0.40 -9.43
CA GLN A 145 8.08 -1.00 -9.08
C GLN A 145 6.74 -1.47 -8.54
N TYR A 146 6.17 -2.52 -9.13
CA TYR A 146 4.84 -3.00 -8.80
C TYR A 146 4.85 -4.33 -8.06
N TYR A 147 4.01 -4.45 -7.03
CA TYR A 147 3.53 -5.71 -6.51
C TYR A 147 2.10 -5.94 -6.97
N LEU A 148 1.80 -7.17 -7.32
CA LEU A 148 0.47 -7.56 -7.73
C LEU A 148 -0.06 -8.60 -6.73
N TYR A 149 -1.36 -8.57 -6.44
CA TYR A 149 -2.08 -9.62 -5.69
C TYR A 149 -3.31 -10.06 -6.51
N ARG A 150 -3.36 -11.33 -6.91
CA ARG A 150 -4.49 -11.90 -7.67
C ARG A 150 -5.28 -12.84 -6.80
N HIS A 151 -6.59 -12.69 -6.85
CA HIS A 151 -7.52 -13.46 -6.05
C HIS A 151 -8.41 -14.31 -6.96
N PHE A 152 -8.32 -15.63 -6.78
CA PHE A 152 -9.04 -16.62 -7.56
C PHE A 152 -9.92 -17.49 -6.64
N ALA A 153 -11.10 -17.84 -7.10
CA ALA A 153 -11.93 -18.91 -6.57
C ALA A 153 -12.78 -19.45 -7.72
N GLU A 154 -12.84 -20.77 -7.89
CA GLU A 154 -13.76 -21.38 -8.84
C GLU A 154 -15.18 -21.30 -8.25
N ILE A 155 -16.03 -20.51 -8.89
CA ILE A 155 -17.38 -20.19 -8.41
C ILE A 155 -18.48 -20.85 -9.25
N GLN A 156 -18.12 -21.56 -10.32
CA GLN A 156 -19.03 -22.36 -11.12
C GLN A 156 -18.97 -23.83 -10.70
N ASP A 157 -20.10 -24.53 -10.85
CA ASP A 157 -20.14 -25.99 -10.70
C ASP A 157 -19.63 -26.64 -11.98
N LEU A 158 -18.35 -27.04 -11.97
CA LEU A 158 -17.74 -27.73 -13.10
C LEU A 158 -18.23 -29.17 -13.20
N ARG A 159 -18.56 -29.60 -14.42
CA ARG A 159 -18.84 -31.02 -14.73
C ARG A 159 -17.56 -31.85 -14.65
N ALA A 160 -17.70 -33.17 -14.55
CA ALA A 160 -16.56 -34.09 -14.47
C ALA A 160 -15.57 -34.00 -15.64
N ASN A 161 -16.03 -33.53 -16.81
CA ASN A 161 -15.22 -33.33 -18.00
C ASN A 161 -14.81 -31.86 -18.22
N GLU A 162 -15.15 -30.97 -17.30
CA GLU A 162 -14.81 -29.56 -17.37
C GLU A 162 -13.63 -29.25 -16.44
N THR A 163 -12.70 -28.45 -16.96
CA THR A 163 -11.49 -28.04 -16.25
C THR A 163 -11.24 -26.56 -16.51
N ARG A 164 -10.79 -25.86 -15.47
CA ARG A 164 -10.25 -24.51 -15.59
C ARG A 164 -8.79 -24.48 -15.18
N GLU A 165 -7.93 -24.25 -16.15
CA GLU A 165 -6.49 -24.17 -15.98
C GLU A 165 -5.93 -23.04 -16.84
N PHE A 166 -5.10 -22.18 -16.26
CA PHE A 166 -4.52 -21.04 -16.99
C PHE A 166 -3.14 -20.65 -16.50
N ASN A 167 -2.35 -20.08 -17.40
CA ASN A 167 -1.06 -19.47 -17.11
C ASN A 167 -1.23 -17.98 -16.81
N MET A 168 -0.35 -17.45 -15.97
CA MET A 168 -0.29 -16.02 -15.68
C MET A 168 0.93 -15.41 -16.36
N VAL A 169 0.71 -14.36 -17.15
CA VAL A 169 1.75 -13.65 -17.89
C VAL A 169 1.71 -12.17 -17.52
N TRP A 170 2.87 -11.58 -17.25
CA TRP A 170 3.00 -10.15 -16.98
C TRP A 170 4.09 -9.58 -17.88
N ASN A 171 3.72 -8.65 -18.77
CA ASN A 171 4.61 -8.07 -19.76
C ASN A 171 5.37 -9.14 -20.56
N GLU A 172 4.64 -10.14 -21.05
CA GLU A 172 5.15 -11.24 -21.89
C GLU A 172 6.04 -12.25 -21.16
N GLU A 173 6.26 -12.05 -19.86
CA GLU A 173 6.95 -13.01 -18.99
C GLU A 173 5.98 -13.89 -18.23
N LEU A 174 6.21 -15.20 -18.24
CA LEU A 174 5.46 -16.15 -17.43
C LEU A 174 5.76 -15.94 -15.94
N MET A 175 4.73 -15.85 -15.11
CA MET A 175 4.88 -15.60 -13.67
C MET A 175 4.99 -16.86 -12.83
N THR A 176 4.50 -18.00 -13.31
CA THR A 176 4.47 -19.27 -12.57
C THR A 176 5.14 -20.39 -13.35
N THR A 177 5.74 -21.34 -12.63
CA THR A 177 6.28 -22.56 -13.22
C THR A 177 5.16 -23.52 -13.64
N GLU A 178 4.09 -23.57 -12.85
CA GLU A 178 2.93 -24.42 -13.10
C GLU A 178 1.68 -23.57 -13.41
N PRO A 179 0.73 -24.10 -14.20
CA PRO A 179 -0.56 -23.47 -14.41
C PRO A 179 -1.37 -23.37 -13.12
N VAL A 180 -2.27 -22.39 -13.08
CA VAL A 180 -3.20 -22.16 -11.98
C VAL A 180 -4.47 -22.96 -12.21
N ILE A 181 -4.85 -23.76 -11.21
CA ILE A 181 -6.16 -24.42 -11.10
C ILE A 181 -6.83 -23.86 -9.84
N PRO A 182 -7.85 -22.99 -9.96
CA PRO A 182 -8.52 -22.41 -8.80
C PRO A 182 -9.30 -23.47 -8.00
N ASP A 183 -9.26 -23.37 -6.68
CA ASP A 183 -10.05 -24.22 -5.79
C ASP A 183 -11.54 -23.81 -5.82
N LYS A 184 -12.43 -24.81 -5.74
CA LYS A 184 -13.88 -24.58 -5.71
C LYS A 184 -14.30 -23.88 -4.42
N LEU A 185 -14.98 -22.74 -4.56
CA LEU A 185 -15.54 -21.91 -3.48
C LEU A 185 -14.53 -21.60 -2.36
N LYS A 186 -13.25 -21.52 -2.70
CA LYS A 186 -12.18 -21.23 -1.75
C LYS A 186 -11.16 -20.32 -2.42
N ILE A 187 -10.78 -19.27 -1.69
CA ILE A 187 -9.81 -18.31 -2.17
C ILE A 187 -8.42 -18.91 -2.30
N THR A 188 -7.80 -18.66 -3.46
CA THR A 188 -6.37 -18.76 -3.68
C THR A 188 -5.86 -17.38 -4.03
N THR A 189 -4.92 -16.86 -3.23
CA THR A 189 -4.26 -15.58 -3.52
C THR A 189 -2.83 -15.83 -3.95
N MET A 190 -2.50 -15.39 -5.16
CA MET A 190 -1.14 -15.43 -5.67
C MET A 190 -0.56 -14.03 -5.59
N LEU A 191 0.54 -13.86 -4.86
CA LEU A 191 1.26 -12.59 -4.72
C LEU A 191 2.53 -12.56 -5.58
N SER A 192 3.01 -11.37 -5.90
CA SER A 192 4.34 -11.21 -6.50
C SER A 192 5.40 -11.36 -5.41
N LEU A 193 6.37 -12.26 -5.57
CA LEU A 193 7.45 -12.46 -4.60
C LEU A 193 8.51 -11.35 -4.63
N SER A 194 8.58 -10.60 -5.73
CA SER A 194 9.44 -9.45 -5.91
C SER A 194 8.73 -8.42 -6.77
N PRO A 195 9.04 -7.13 -6.60
CA PRO A 195 8.44 -6.12 -7.45
C PRO A 195 9.04 -6.21 -8.85
N ARG A 196 8.29 -5.75 -9.86
CA ARG A 196 8.78 -5.61 -11.23
C ARG A 196 8.44 -4.23 -11.76
N THR A 197 9.31 -3.70 -12.61
CA THR A 197 9.02 -2.51 -13.41
C THR A 197 8.31 -2.93 -14.71
N CYS A 198 7.63 -1.98 -15.32
CA CYS A 198 6.98 -2.19 -16.61
C CYS A 198 7.71 -1.39 -17.70
N PRO A 199 8.01 -2.00 -18.87
CA PRO A 199 8.64 -1.28 -19.96
C PRO A 199 7.85 -0.01 -20.32
N ARG A 200 8.53 1.14 -20.32
CA ARG A 200 7.95 2.47 -20.63
C ARG A 200 6.77 2.86 -19.72
N GLY A 201 6.68 2.28 -18.52
CA GLY A 201 5.57 2.50 -17.61
C GLY A 201 4.26 1.85 -18.05
N GLU A 202 4.25 0.97 -19.06
CA GLU A 202 3.05 0.31 -19.58
C GLU A 202 2.99 -1.15 -19.10
N CYS A 203 2.02 -1.47 -18.27
CA CYS A 203 1.85 -2.78 -17.70
C CYS A 203 0.70 -3.55 -18.37
N LYS A 204 0.93 -4.83 -18.64
CA LYS A 204 -0.03 -5.77 -19.22
C LYS A 204 0.01 -7.08 -18.44
N PHE A 205 -1.04 -7.35 -17.68
CA PHE A 205 -1.26 -8.63 -17.00
C PHE A 205 -2.27 -9.47 -17.79
N GLN A 206 -1.97 -10.75 -17.99
CA GLN A 206 -2.81 -11.66 -18.77
C GLN A 206 -2.97 -13.01 -18.07
N LEU A 207 -4.18 -13.55 -18.14
CA LEU A 207 -4.46 -14.95 -17.85
C LEU A 207 -4.72 -15.67 -19.17
N ILE A 208 -3.98 -16.74 -19.43
CA ILE A 208 -4.01 -17.46 -20.71
C ILE A 208 -4.46 -18.90 -20.46
N ARG A 209 -5.59 -19.28 -21.05
CA ARG A 209 -6.11 -20.66 -21.00
C ARG A 209 -5.06 -21.66 -21.50
N THR A 210 -4.86 -22.76 -20.78
CA THR A 210 -4.00 -23.85 -21.27
C THR A 210 -4.74 -24.78 -22.23
N SER A 211 -4.01 -25.61 -22.96
CA SER A 211 -4.61 -26.63 -23.83
C SER A 211 -5.38 -27.73 -23.08
N LYS A 212 -5.14 -27.90 -21.78
CA LYS A 212 -5.86 -28.86 -20.93
C LYS A 212 -7.19 -28.32 -20.39
N SER A 213 -7.36 -27.01 -20.40
CA SER A 213 -8.55 -26.34 -19.87
C SER A 213 -9.68 -26.41 -20.88
N THR A 214 -10.89 -26.73 -20.43
CA THR A 214 -12.11 -26.61 -21.26
C THR A 214 -12.78 -25.25 -21.10
N LEU A 215 -12.48 -24.54 -20.01
CA LEU A 215 -13.06 -23.25 -19.68
C LEU A 215 -12.03 -22.12 -19.81
N PRO A 216 -12.48 -20.87 -20.03
CA PRO A 216 -11.59 -19.72 -20.07
C PRO A 216 -11.01 -19.40 -18.68
N PRO A 217 -9.96 -18.58 -18.55
CA PRO A 217 -9.48 -18.13 -17.25
C PRO A 217 -10.57 -17.33 -16.50
N LEU A 218 -10.45 -17.26 -15.17
CA LEU A 218 -11.27 -16.40 -14.33
C LEU A 218 -10.40 -15.55 -13.40
N LEU A 219 -10.93 -14.41 -12.98
CA LEU A 219 -10.33 -13.57 -11.94
C LEU A 219 -11.45 -12.93 -11.10
N ASN A 220 -11.38 -13.07 -9.77
CA ASN A 220 -12.39 -12.52 -8.88
C ASN A 220 -12.02 -11.09 -8.47
N ALA A 221 -10.77 -10.88 -8.04
CA ALA A 221 -10.28 -9.58 -7.59
C ALA A 221 -8.78 -9.40 -7.85
N PHE A 222 -8.35 -8.14 -7.92
CA PHE A 222 -6.99 -7.78 -8.28
C PHE A 222 -6.54 -6.53 -7.53
N GLU A 223 -5.37 -6.61 -6.90
CA GLU A 223 -4.73 -5.47 -6.26
C GLU A 223 -3.36 -5.21 -6.88
N VAL A 224 -3.05 -3.95 -7.09
CA VAL A 224 -1.78 -3.47 -7.61
C VAL A 224 -1.26 -2.38 -6.70
N PHE A 225 -0.01 -2.51 -6.30
CA PHE A 225 0.69 -1.57 -5.43
C PHE A 225 1.99 -1.13 -6.09
N THR A 226 2.35 0.12 -5.91
CA THR A 226 3.71 0.60 -6.17
C THR A 226 4.55 0.51 -4.90
N VAL A 227 5.88 0.44 -5.07
CA VAL A 227 6.82 0.46 -3.95
C VAL A 227 7.18 1.90 -3.63
N ILE A 228 7.02 2.29 -2.37
CA ILE A 228 7.51 3.57 -1.86
C ILE A 228 8.69 3.35 -0.92
N GLN A 229 9.79 4.03 -1.19
CA GLN A 229 11.02 3.92 -0.42
C GLN A 229 11.13 5.06 0.59
N PHE A 230 11.54 4.70 1.80
CA PHE A 230 11.86 5.64 2.88
C PHE A 230 13.34 5.48 3.24
N PRO A 231 14.27 5.91 2.36
CA PRO A 231 15.69 5.59 2.49
C PRO A 231 16.38 6.32 3.63
N GLN A 232 15.76 7.39 4.16
CA GLN A 232 16.35 8.21 5.19
C GLN A 232 15.89 7.73 6.57
N SER A 233 16.83 7.54 7.48
CA SER A 233 16.53 7.14 8.86
C SER A 233 15.98 8.31 9.67
N GLU A 234 15.03 8.01 10.55
CA GLU A 234 14.50 8.93 11.57
C GLU A 234 15.51 9.11 12.72
N THR A 235 15.35 10.18 13.51
CA THR A 235 16.19 10.44 14.69
C THR A 235 16.16 9.25 15.63
N ASN A 236 17.26 9.01 16.33
CA ASN A 236 17.32 7.92 17.29
C ASN A 236 16.17 7.99 18.31
N GLU A 237 15.40 6.90 18.43
CA GLU A 237 14.15 6.87 19.21
C GLU A 237 14.33 7.29 20.67
N THR A 238 15.46 6.92 21.29
CA THR A 238 15.80 7.33 22.66
C THR A 238 15.97 8.86 22.78
N GLU A 239 16.61 9.48 21.80
CA GLU A 239 16.80 10.93 21.74
C GLU A 239 15.49 11.66 21.41
N VAL A 240 14.64 11.08 20.55
CA VAL A 240 13.29 11.60 20.30
C VAL A 240 12.47 11.61 21.59
N ALA A 241 12.45 10.49 22.32
CA ALA A 241 11.76 10.39 23.59
C ALA A 241 12.32 11.38 24.63
N ALA A 242 13.65 11.56 24.67
CA ALA A 242 14.31 12.54 25.52
C ALA A 242 13.88 13.97 25.19
N MET A 243 13.86 14.33 23.90
CA MET A 243 13.44 15.65 23.43
C MET A 243 11.99 15.96 23.78
N ARG A 244 11.07 15.00 23.57
CA ARG A 244 9.66 15.14 23.95
C ARG A 244 9.48 15.29 25.45
N ASN A 245 10.28 14.58 26.25
CA ASN A 245 10.27 14.73 27.71
C ASN A 245 10.75 16.13 28.15
N ILE A 246 11.82 16.66 27.55
CA ILE A 246 12.35 18.00 27.82
C ILE A 246 11.32 19.07 27.44
N GLU A 247 10.71 18.94 26.26
CA GLU A 247 9.64 19.83 25.78
C GLU A 247 8.48 19.88 26.78
N SER A 248 8.01 18.72 27.24
CA SER A 248 6.95 18.59 28.23
C SER A 248 7.34 19.13 29.61
N THR A 249 8.53 18.79 30.11
CA THR A 249 9.01 19.17 31.45
C THR A 249 9.11 20.68 31.62
N TYR A 250 9.58 21.37 30.58
CA TYR A 250 9.76 22.82 30.60
C TYR A 250 8.62 23.59 29.91
N VAL A 251 7.57 22.89 29.48
CA VAL A 251 6.41 23.48 28.79
C VAL A 251 6.86 24.36 27.62
N LEU A 252 7.82 23.86 26.83
CA LEU A 252 8.35 24.58 25.69
C LEU A 252 7.30 24.59 24.57
N SER A 253 6.96 25.77 24.08
CA SER A 253 6.03 25.94 22.96
C SER A 253 6.77 26.57 21.78
N ARG A 254 7.52 25.73 21.05
CA ARG A 254 8.24 26.14 19.83
C ARG A 254 7.52 25.64 18.61
N ILE A 255 7.12 26.56 17.72
CA ILE A 255 6.36 26.24 16.51
C ILE A 255 7.12 25.28 15.60
N ASN A 256 8.45 25.37 15.55
CA ASN A 256 9.31 24.53 14.73
C ASN A 256 9.59 23.13 15.33
N TRP A 257 9.07 22.80 16.52
CA TRP A 257 9.32 21.51 17.19
C TRP A 257 8.25 20.48 16.84
N GLN A 258 8.02 20.30 15.54
CA GLN A 258 7.01 19.40 14.99
C GLN A 258 7.67 18.21 14.30
N GLY A 259 7.04 17.04 14.40
CA GLY A 259 7.55 15.82 13.79
C GLY A 259 8.86 15.33 14.39
N ASP A 260 9.76 14.85 13.54
CA ASP A 260 11.05 14.30 13.94
C ASP A 260 12.07 15.43 14.23
N PRO A 261 12.86 15.34 15.32
CA PRO A 261 13.76 16.42 15.73
C PRO A 261 14.84 16.80 14.71
N CYS A 262 15.42 15.82 14.02
CA CYS A 262 16.52 16.02 13.07
C CYS A 262 16.11 15.89 11.61
N PHE A 263 14.94 15.29 11.34
CA PHE A 263 14.52 14.88 10.01
C PHE A 263 13.16 15.48 9.57
N PRO A 264 13.02 15.92 8.31
CA PRO A 264 14.08 16.12 7.33
C PRO A 264 15.02 17.26 7.72
N GLN A 265 16.28 17.22 7.26
CA GLN A 265 17.30 18.20 7.66
C GLN A 265 16.87 19.66 7.43
N GLN A 266 16.08 19.93 6.39
CA GLN A 266 15.55 21.26 6.09
C GLN A 266 14.49 21.75 7.09
N LEU A 267 13.84 20.83 7.80
CA LEU A 267 12.81 21.09 8.81
C LEU A 267 13.25 20.68 10.22
N ARG A 268 14.54 20.39 10.41
CA ARG A 268 15.14 20.14 11.72
C ARG A 268 14.75 21.24 12.70
N TRP A 269 14.49 20.86 13.94
CA TRP A 269 14.14 21.81 14.98
C TRP A 269 15.23 22.88 15.17
N ASP A 270 14.79 24.12 15.30
CA ASP A 270 15.64 25.32 15.29
C ASP A 270 16.69 25.39 16.43
N ALA A 271 16.45 24.70 17.54
CA ALA A 271 17.36 24.64 18.67
C ALA A 271 18.41 23.53 18.58
N LEU A 272 18.29 22.64 17.59
CA LEU A 272 19.08 21.43 17.52
C LEU A 272 20.20 21.56 16.50
N ASN A 273 21.33 20.94 16.82
CA ASN A 273 22.29 20.49 15.83
C ASN A 273 22.33 18.96 15.82
N CYS A 274 22.34 18.37 14.63
CA CYS A 274 22.28 16.92 14.47
C CYS A 274 23.42 16.44 13.56
N SER A 275 23.93 15.25 13.82
CA SER A 275 24.84 14.54 12.92
C SER A 275 24.03 13.97 11.76
N ASN A 276 24.47 14.25 10.54
CA ASN A 276 23.88 13.73 9.31
C ASN A 276 25.00 13.17 8.44
N THR A 277 25.66 12.11 8.90
CA THR A 277 26.82 11.53 8.22
C THR A 277 26.43 10.54 7.13
N ASP A 278 25.35 9.79 7.33
CA ASP A 278 24.83 8.78 6.41
C ASP A 278 23.30 8.78 6.47
N MET A 279 22.62 8.70 5.32
CA MET A 279 21.16 8.65 5.26
C MET A 279 20.59 7.35 5.85
N SER A 280 21.37 6.27 5.83
CA SER A 280 20.99 4.96 6.36
C SER A 280 21.21 4.81 7.87
N LEU A 281 21.80 5.82 8.52
CA LEU A 281 22.00 5.84 9.96
C LEU A 281 21.06 6.87 10.61
N PRO A 282 20.43 6.53 11.75
CA PRO A 282 19.65 7.49 12.53
C PRO A 282 20.50 8.73 12.87
N PRO A 283 20.06 9.95 12.49
CA PRO A 283 20.74 11.16 12.91
C PRO A 283 20.74 11.25 14.44
N ARG A 284 21.84 11.79 14.98
CA ARG A 284 22.03 11.95 16.43
C ARG A 284 22.01 13.42 16.79
N ILE A 285 21.41 13.77 17.92
CA ILE A 285 21.45 15.15 18.44
C ILE A 285 22.86 15.41 19.00
N ILE A 286 23.57 16.38 18.42
CA ILE A 286 24.92 16.79 18.87
C ILE A 286 24.82 17.94 19.87
N SER A 287 23.83 18.81 19.70
CA SER A 287 23.61 19.91 20.63
C SER A 287 22.17 20.36 20.66
N LEU A 288 21.75 20.82 21.85
CA LEU A 288 20.46 21.43 22.11
C LEU A 288 20.69 22.80 22.75
N ASN A 289 20.23 23.85 22.08
CA ASN A 289 20.34 25.22 22.55
C ASN A 289 19.03 25.69 23.19
N LEU A 290 18.95 25.63 24.52
CA LEU A 290 17.84 26.16 25.31
C LEU A 290 18.06 27.59 25.81
N SER A 291 19.12 28.28 25.36
CA SER A 291 19.38 29.67 25.73
C SER A 291 18.15 30.54 25.45
N SER A 292 17.89 31.50 26.33
CA SER A 292 16.74 32.40 26.25
C SER A 292 15.36 31.74 26.36
N SER A 293 15.29 30.44 26.72
CA SER A 293 14.01 29.72 26.88
C SER A 293 13.38 29.88 28.27
N ARG A 294 14.00 30.68 29.16
CA ARG A 294 13.50 30.98 30.53
C ARG A 294 13.07 29.73 31.30
N LEU A 295 13.87 28.66 31.21
CA LEU A 295 13.60 27.40 31.91
C LEU A 295 13.50 27.64 33.42
N ALA A 296 12.55 26.98 34.06
CA ALA A 296 12.37 26.99 35.51
C ALA A 296 12.24 25.56 36.03
N GLY A 297 12.55 25.35 37.31
CA GLY A 297 12.50 24.04 37.96
C GLY A 297 13.83 23.28 37.90
N THR A 298 13.75 21.97 38.07
CA THR A 298 14.92 21.08 38.12
C THR A 298 15.44 20.72 36.72
N ILE A 299 16.69 20.26 36.65
CA ILE A 299 17.26 19.71 35.42
C ILE A 299 16.52 18.41 35.07
N ALA A 300 15.95 18.34 33.87
CA ALA A 300 15.23 17.18 33.39
C ALA A 300 16.20 16.00 33.21
N ALA A 301 15.91 14.87 33.87
CA ALA A 301 16.75 13.68 33.77
C ALA A 301 16.90 13.17 32.33
N ALA A 302 15.91 13.42 31.47
CA ALA A 302 15.96 13.09 30.04
C ALA A 302 17.13 13.72 29.29
N ILE A 303 17.73 14.82 29.78
CA ILE A 303 18.91 15.44 29.16
C ILE A 303 20.10 14.47 29.11
N GLN A 304 20.19 13.51 30.03
CA GLN A 304 21.27 12.51 30.03
C GLN A 304 21.18 11.50 28.87
N ASN A 305 20.04 11.45 28.18
CA ASN A 305 19.76 10.54 27.07
C ASN A 305 19.94 11.21 25.70
N LEU A 306 20.39 12.48 25.68
CA LEU A 306 20.82 13.21 24.49
C LEU A 306 22.32 13.03 24.24
#